data_AF-A0A259FFC7-F1
#
_entry.id   AF-A0A259FFC7-F1
#
_cell.length_a   1.000
_cell.length_b   1.000
_cell.length_c   1.000
_cell.angle_alpha   90.00
_cell.angle_beta   90.00
_cell.angle_gamma   90.00
#
_symmetry.space_group_name_H-M   'P 1'
#
loop_
_entity.id
_entity.type
_entity.pdbx_description
1 polymer ?
#
loop_
_entity_poly.entity_id
_entity_poly.type
_entity_poly.pdbx_seq_one_letter_code
_entity_poly.pdbx_strand_id
1 'polypeptide(L)' 'MSVRIDGVVLLDKPAGMSSQGAVTAVKRALNAEKAGHTGTLDPMATGLLPICLGEATKYS' A
#
# COMPACT_ATOMS: atom_id res chain seq x y z
N MET A 1 3.37 -21.48 8.65
CA MET A 1 2.02 -20.93 8.51
C MET A 1 2.18 -19.44 8.19
N SER A 2 1.73 -18.97 7.02
CA SER A 2 1.62 -17.52 6.81
C SER A 2 0.43 -17.01 7.62
N VAL A 3 0.64 -15.95 8.39
CA VAL A 3 -0.46 -15.25 9.04
C VAL A 3 -1.15 -14.41 7.96
N ARG A 4 -2.47 -14.54 7.82
CA ARG A 4 -3.23 -13.65 6.93
C ARG A 4 -3.26 -12.25 7.53
N ILE A 5 -3.00 -11.24 6.68
CA ILE A 5 -2.93 -9.84 7.07
C ILE A 5 -4.02 -9.07 6.33
N ASP A 6 -4.91 -8.49 7.11
CA ASP A 6 -6.00 -7.63 6.67
C ASP A 6 -5.90 -6.30 7.42
N GLY A 7 -5.90 -5.17 6.71
CA GLY A 7 -5.78 -3.86 7.34
C GLY A 7 -5.36 -2.74 6.39
N VAL A 8 -5.07 -1.56 6.94
CA VAL A 8 -4.62 -0.39 6.17
C VAL A 8 -3.30 0.12 6.73
N VAL A 9 -2.32 0.28 5.86
CA VAL A 9 -1.05 0.94 6.15
C VAL A 9 -1.14 2.38 5.72
N LEU A 10 -0.91 3.31 6.65
CA LEU A 10 -0.80 4.73 6.36
C LEU A 10 0.64 5.03 5.99
N LEU A 11 0.96 4.95 4.70
CA LEU A 11 2.31 5.21 4.20
C LEU A 11 2.48 6.71 3.95
N ASP A 12 3.52 7.32 4.49
CA ASP A 12 4.02 8.60 3.98
C ASP A 12 4.91 8.33 2.75
N LYS A 13 4.35 8.52 1.55
CA LYS A 13 5.00 8.19 0.29
C LYS A 13 6.13 9.19 0.02
N PRO A 14 7.38 8.74 -0.20
CA PRO A 14 8.45 9.64 -0.58
C PRO A 14 8.32 10.11 -2.04
N ALA A 15 8.95 11.24 -2.34
CA ALA A 15 9.08 11.72 -3.71
C ALA A 15 9.93 10.76 -4.55
N GLY A 16 9.66 10.69 -5.85
CA GLY A 16 10.32 9.78 -6.79
C GLY A 16 9.76 8.35 -6.79
N MET A 17 8.93 7.97 -5.81
CA MET A 17 8.27 6.66 -5.77
C MET A 17 6.89 6.71 -6.43
N SER A 18 6.60 5.78 -7.34
CA SER A 18 5.24 5.61 -7.88
C SER A 18 4.30 4.99 -6.84
N SER A 19 3.01 5.30 -6.93
CA SER A 19 2.00 4.72 -6.01
C SER A 19 1.95 3.18 -6.09
N GLN A 20 2.14 2.61 -7.29
CA GLN A 20 2.22 1.15 -7.45
C GLN A 20 3.52 0.56 -6.87
N GLY A 21 4.63 1.30 -6.96
CA GLY A 21 5.89 0.93 -6.30
C GLY A 21 5.73 0.86 -4.79
N ALA A 22 5.03 1.83 -4.20
CA ALA A 22 4.70 1.85 -2.78
C ALA A 22 3.85 0.64 -2.35
N VAL A 23 2.78 0.32 -3.09
CA VAL A 23 1.96 -0.89 -2.85
C VAL A 23 2.81 -2.16 -2.88
N THR A 24 3.69 -2.28 -3.88
CA THR A 24 4.58 -3.44 -4.02
C THR A 24 5.55 -3.56 -2.86
N ALA A 25 6.14 -2.44 -2.41
CA ALA A 25 7.05 -2.40 -1.28
C ALA A 25 6.36 -2.83 0.01
N VAL A 26 5.18 -2.27 0.32
CA VAL A 26 4.41 -2.61 1.53
C VAL A 26 3.94 -4.07 1.50
N LYS A 27 3.41 -4.54 0.37
CA LYS A 27 2.99 -5.94 0.21
C LYS A 27 4.11 -6.92 0.52
N ARG A 28 5.33 -6.65 0.02
CA ARG A 28 6.51 -7.48 0.25
C ARG A 28 7.01 -7.39 1.70
N ALA A 29 7.08 -6.18 2.25
CA ALA A 29 7.57 -5.95 3.61
C ALA A 29 6.72 -6.69 4.67
N LEU A 30 5.41 -6.77 4.44
CA LEU A 30 4.47 -7.45 5.34
C LEU A 30 4.12 -8.86 4.90
N ASN A 31 4.65 -9.35 3.77
CA ASN A 31 4.28 -10.65 3.19
C ASN A 31 2.76 -10.83 3.03
N ALA A 32 2.06 -9.76 2.60
CA ALA A 32 0.62 -9.76 2.41
C ALA A 32 0.23 -10.44 1.09
N GLU A 33 -0.86 -11.20 1.07
CA GLU A 33 -1.33 -11.92 -0.12
C GLU A 33 -1.88 -10.96 -1.20
N LYS A 34 -2.54 -9.87 -0.76
CA LYS A 34 -3.16 -8.85 -1.61
C LYS A 34 -2.89 -7.46 -1.05
N ALA A 35 -2.67 -6.48 -1.92
CA ALA A 35 -2.52 -5.07 -1.55
C ALA A 35 -3.03 -4.15 -2.67
N GLY A 36 -3.48 -2.95 -2.31
CA GLY A 36 -3.90 -1.88 -3.22
C GLY A 36 -3.92 -0.53 -2.51
N HIS A 37 -3.98 0.59 -3.24
CA HIS A 37 -4.06 1.93 -2.66
C HIS A 37 -5.42 2.58 -2.96
N THR A 38 -5.84 3.55 -2.15
CA THR A 38 -7.15 4.24 -2.29
C THR A 38 -7.12 5.47 -3.19
N GLY A 39 -5.98 5.77 -3.82
CA GLY A 39 -5.81 6.91 -4.70
C GLY A 39 -4.38 7.03 -5.19
N THR A 40 -4.19 7.50 -6.42
CA THR A 40 -2.85 7.67 -7.00
C THR A 40 -2.29 9.02 -6.60
N LEU A 41 -1.07 9.02 -6.08
CA LEU A 41 -0.21 10.19 -6.02
C LEU A 41 0.81 10.16 -7.17
N ASP A 42 1.08 11.32 -7.76
CA ASP A 42 2.13 11.47 -8.76
C ASP A 42 3.48 11.01 -8.20
N PRO A 43 4.41 10.52 -9.05
CA PRO A 43 5.74 10.13 -8.60
C PRO A 43 6.47 11.24 -7.83
N MET A 44 6.30 12.50 -8.24
CA MET A 44 6.94 13.65 -7.58
C MET A 44 6.26 14.09 -6.27
N ALA A 45 5.01 13.69 -6.03
CA ALA A 45 4.27 14.07 -4.83
C ALA A 45 4.77 13.31 -3.59
N THR A 46 4.62 13.90 -2.41
CA THR A 46 4.82 13.24 -1.11
C THR A 46 3.53 13.21 -0.31
N GLY A 47 3.51 12.47 0.80
CA GLY A 47 2.41 12.50 1.76
C GLY A 47 1.63 11.20 1.85
N LEU A 48 0.49 11.27 2.52
CA LEU A 48 -0.30 10.10 2.91
C LEU A 48 -0.83 9.34 1.70
N LEU A 49 -0.42 8.07 1.58
CA LEU A 49 -0.94 7.07 0.65
C LEU A 49 -1.47 5.87 1.45
N PRO A 50 -2.79 5.76 1.69
CA PRO A 50 -3.37 4.59 2.32
C PRO A 50 -3.21 3.34 1.44
N ILE A 51 -2.60 2.30 1.99
CA ILE A 51 -2.41 1.00 1.34
C ILE A 51 -3.23 -0.05 2.08
N CYS A 52 -4.29 -0.52 1.44
CA CYS A 52 -5.15 -1.59 1.93
C CYS A 52 -4.50 -2.96 1.67
N LEU A 53 -4.56 -3.86 2.66
CA LEU A 53 -4.04 -5.23 2.62
C LEU A 53 -5.19 -6.23 2.78
N GLY A 54 -5.08 -7.36 2.08
CA GLY A 54 -6.05 -8.46 2.19
C GLY A 54 -7.48 -8.00 1.91
N GLU A 55 -8.39 -8.33 2.82
CA GLU A 55 -9.81 -8.00 2.76
C GLU A 55 -10.09 -6.49 2.77
N ALA A 56 -9.21 -5.67 3.34
CA ALA A 56 -9.37 -4.22 3.35
C ALA A 56 -9.35 -3.60 1.93
N THR A 57 -8.79 -4.31 0.94
CA THR A 57 -8.80 -3.88 -0.47
C THR A 57 -10.20 -3.84 -1.10
N LYS A 58 -11.23 -4.34 -0.41
CA LYS A 58 -12.63 -4.22 -0.87
C LYS A 58 -13.20 -2.81 -0.65
N TYR A 59 -12.53 -1.98 0.15
CA TYR A 59 -12.97 -0.64 0.52
C TYR A 59 -12.05 0.47 -0.05
N SER A 60 -11.14 0.12 -0.96
CA SER A 60 -10.20 1.04 -1.61
C SER A 60 -10.74 1.61 -2.90
#